data_AF-A0A6H3ALA3-F1
#
_entry.id   AF-A0A6H3ALA3-F1
#
_cell.length_a   1.000
_cell.length_b   1.000
_cell.length_c   1.000
_cell.angle_alpha   90.00
_cell.angle_beta   90.00
_cell.angle_gamma   90.00
#
_symmetry.space_group_name_H-M   'P 1'
#
loop_
_entity.id
_entity.type
_entity.pdbx_description
1 polymer ?
#
loop_
_entity_poly.entity_id
_entity_poly.type
_entity_poly.pdbx_seq_one_letter_code
_entity_poly.pdbx_strand_id
1 'polypeptide(L)'
;MNMMLDVVKKAVRISHSALDDELEDLIEASRYDLKLSGVSHLKANDDTDPLIKRAIITYVKANFISDAKEAERFLASYNMLKNHLTLAGDYK
;
A
#
# COMPACT_ATOMS: atom_id res chain seq x y z
N MET A 1 -1.02 17.49 6.73
CA MET A 1 -1.61 16.90 5.51
C MET A 1 -0.84 15.62 5.25
N ASN A 2 -1.47 14.46 5.50
CA ASN A 2 -0.80 13.16 5.40
C ASN A 2 -0.61 12.82 3.92
N MET A 3 0.63 12.97 3.41
CA MET A 3 0.90 12.90 1.96
C MET A 3 0.46 11.58 1.32
N MET A 4 0.47 10.47 2.07
CA MET A 4 0.04 9.17 1.57
C MET A 4 -1.49 9.03 1.52
N LEU A 5 -2.21 9.53 2.52
CA LEU A 5 -3.68 9.45 2.56
C LEU A 5 -4.30 10.14 1.34
N ASP A 6 -3.86 11.36 1.00
CA ASP A 6 -4.35 12.08 -0.18
C ASP A 6 -4.08 11.32 -1.48
N VAL A 7 -2.93 10.63 -1.57
CA VAL A 7 -2.57 9.80 -2.73
C VAL A 7 -3.49 8.59 -2.82
N VAL A 8 -3.74 7.90 -1.70
CA VAL A 8 -4.62 6.74 -1.64
C VAL A 8 -6.05 7.13 -1.98
N LYS A 9 -6.59 8.19 -1.38
CA LYS A 9 -7.93 8.72 -1.67
C LYS A 9 -8.14 8.95 -3.15
N LYS A 10 -7.17 9.59 -3.83
CA LYS A 10 -7.20 9.76 -5.29
C LYS A 10 -7.18 8.42 -6.03
N ALA A 11 -6.36 7.47 -5.59
CA ALA A 11 -6.23 6.17 -6.24
C ALA A 11 -7.50 5.31 -6.16
N VAL A 12 -8.30 5.45 -5.09
CA VAL A 12 -9.61 4.80 -4.89
C VAL A 12 -10.81 5.71 -5.19
N ARG A 13 -10.55 6.90 -5.75
CA ARG A 13 -11.58 7.88 -6.20
C ARG A 13 -12.49 8.42 -5.09
N ILE A 14 -11.97 8.59 -3.89
CA ILE A 14 -12.67 9.21 -2.75
C ILE A 14 -12.29 10.69 -2.65
N SER A 15 -13.29 11.56 -2.53
CA SER A 15 -13.10 13.01 -2.36
C SER A 15 -13.51 13.54 -0.98
N HIS A 16 -14.18 12.73 -0.15
CA HIS A 16 -14.61 13.09 1.20
C HIS A 16 -13.71 12.45 2.28
N SER A 17 -13.94 12.76 3.55
CA SER A 17 -13.14 12.24 4.68
C SER A 17 -13.80 11.12 5.49
N ALA A 18 -15.05 10.73 5.16
CA ALA A 18 -15.79 9.73 5.93
C ALA A 18 -15.15 8.33 6.02
N LEU A 19 -14.11 8.06 5.21
CA LEU A 19 -13.41 6.78 5.15
C LEU A 19 -11.91 6.96 5.41
N ASP A 20 -11.49 8.12 5.92
CA ASP A 20 -10.07 8.42 6.13
C ASP A 20 -9.45 7.45 7.15
N ASP A 21 -10.14 7.16 8.27
CA ASP A 21 -9.68 6.21 9.29
C ASP A 21 -9.44 4.80 8.69
N GLU A 22 -10.37 4.29 7.89
CA GLU A 22 -10.23 2.98 7.23
C GLU A 22 -9.05 2.96 6.23
N LEU A 23 -8.88 4.04 5.46
CA LEU A 23 -7.77 4.15 4.53
C LEU A 23 -6.42 4.27 5.25
N GLU A 24 -6.36 4.98 6.38
CA GLU A 24 -5.16 5.06 7.22
C GLU A 24 -4.81 3.70 7.83
N ASP A 25 -5.80 2.95 8.32
CA ASP A 25 -5.60 1.58 8.83
C ASP A 25 -5.03 0.65 7.75
N LEU A 26 -5.56 0.72 6.51
CA LEU A 26 -5.05 -0.08 5.40
C LEU A 26 -3.65 0.35 4.94
N ILE A 27 -3.33 1.65 5.00
CA ILE A 27 -1.98 2.16 4.72
C ILE A 27 -1.00 1.55 5.72
N GLU A 28 -1.30 1.65 7.02
CA GLU A 28 -0.42 1.15 8.07
C GLU A 28 -0.31 -0.38 8.04
N ALA A 29 -1.41 -1.10 7.77
CA ALA A 29 -1.39 -2.55 7.56
C ALA A 29 -0.43 -2.94 6.41
N SER A 30 -0.46 -2.20 5.30
CA SER A 30 0.46 -2.43 4.17
C SER A 30 1.92 -2.23 4.57
N ARG A 31 2.22 -1.16 5.31
CA ARG A 31 3.59 -0.88 5.79
C ARG A 31 4.08 -1.98 6.73
N TYR A 32 3.22 -2.43 7.64
CA TYR A 32 3.56 -3.51 8.56
C TYR A 32 3.79 -4.83 7.84
N ASP A 33 2.99 -5.17 6.83
CA ASP A 33 3.19 -6.39 6.05
C ASP A 33 4.49 -6.36 5.23
N LEU A 34 4.87 -5.19 4.67
CA LEU A 34 6.17 -4.99 4.03
C LEU A 34 7.32 -5.21 5.02
N LYS A 35 7.25 -4.62 6.22
CA LYS A 35 8.26 -4.76 7.29
C LYS A 35 8.38 -6.22 7.72
N LEU A 36 7.25 -6.87 7.99
CA LEU A 36 7.19 -8.28 8.38
C LEU A 36 7.80 -9.19 7.30
N SER A 37 7.63 -8.81 6.04
CA SER A 37 8.17 -9.55 4.90
C SER A 37 9.65 -9.23 4.61
N GLY A 38 10.29 -8.33 5.37
CA GLY A 38 11.73 -8.07 5.27
C GLY A 38 12.14 -6.76 4.58
N VAL A 39 11.21 -5.86 4.27
CA VAL A 39 11.53 -4.48 3.86
C VAL A 39 11.92 -3.65 5.09
N SER A 40 12.94 -2.81 5.00
CA SER A 40 13.39 -2.02 6.16
C SER A 40 12.35 -1.02 6.65
N HIS A 41 12.41 -0.70 7.94
CA HIS A 41 11.55 0.32 8.53
C HIS A 41 11.70 1.68 7.85
N LEU A 42 12.92 2.03 7.43
CA LEU A 42 13.18 3.29 6.71
C LEU A 42 12.43 3.31 5.38
N LYS A 43 12.56 2.23 4.59
CA LYS A 43 11.92 2.13 3.27
C LYS A 43 10.41 2.00 3.37
N ALA A 44 9.88 1.12 4.21
CA ALA A 44 8.44 0.93 4.34
C ALA A 44 7.68 2.19 4.80
N ASN A 45 8.37 3.14 5.43
CA ASN A 45 7.82 4.43 5.86
C ASN A 45 8.17 5.59 4.91
N ASP A 46 8.86 5.34 3.79
CA ASP A 46 9.23 6.37 2.82
C ASP A 46 8.15 6.56 1.75
N ASP A 47 7.29 7.57 1.96
CA ASP A 47 6.22 7.93 1.01
C ASP A 47 6.71 8.60 -0.27
N THR A 48 8.00 8.92 -0.34
CA THR A 48 8.63 9.45 -1.56
C THR A 48 9.09 8.33 -2.48
N ASP A 49 9.37 7.13 -1.95
CA ASP A 49 9.78 5.96 -2.72
C ASP A 49 8.63 5.47 -3.63
N PRO A 50 8.81 5.52 -4.98
CA PRO A 50 7.74 5.17 -5.91
C PRO A 50 7.23 3.73 -5.78
N LEU A 51 8.08 2.78 -5.38
CA LEU A 51 7.68 1.38 -5.26
C LEU A 51 6.95 1.12 -3.93
N ILE A 52 7.35 1.80 -2.85
CA ILE A 52 6.63 1.74 -1.56
C ILE A 52 5.23 2.34 -1.72
N LYS A 53 5.14 3.53 -2.33
CA LYS A 53 3.87 4.15 -2.69
C LYS A 53 2.99 3.21 -3.52
N ARG A 54 3.57 2.55 -4.52
CA ARG A 54 2.85 1.59 -5.36
C ARG A 54 2.36 0.38 -4.57
N ALA A 55 3.18 -0.17 -3.67
CA ALA A 55 2.81 -1.29 -2.82
C ALA A 55 1.61 -0.94 -1.93
N ILE A 56 1.65 0.21 -1.26
CA ILE A 56 0.56 0.69 -0.41
C ILE A 56 -0.73 0.87 -1.20
N ILE A 57 -0.70 1.58 -2.34
CA ILE A 57 -1.89 1.79 -3.17
C ILE A 57 -2.49 0.45 -3.62
N THR A 58 -1.65 -0.50 -4.00
CA THR A 58 -2.10 -1.80 -4.52
C THR A 58 -2.72 -2.63 -3.40
N TYR A 59 -2.12 -2.61 -2.20
CA TYR A 59 -2.67 -3.24 -1.01
C TYR A 59 -4.03 -2.66 -0.63
N VAL A 60 -4.14 -1.33 -0.58
CA VAL A 60 -5.42 -0.68 -0.26
C VAL A 60 -6.48 -1.08 -1.28
N LYS A 61 -6.19 -1.04 -2.58
CA LYS A 61 -7.15 -1.46 -3.61
C LYS A 61 -7.59 -2.92 -3.46
N ALA A 62 -6.67 -3.80 -3.08
CA ALA A 62 -6.98 -5.21 -2.86
C ALA A 62 -7.95 -5.44 -1.69
N ASN A 63 -7.91 -4.57 -0.66
CA ASN A 63 -8.70 -4.74 0.57
C ASN A 63 -9.91 -3.80 0.65
N PHE A 64 -10.01 -2.80 -0.23
CA PHE A 64 -11.06 -1.79 -0.20
C PHE A 64 -12.09 -1.95 -1.34
N ILE A 65 -11.70 -2.54 -2.47
CA ILE A 65 -12.60 -2.73 -3.61
C ILE A 65 -13.51 -3.93 -3.39
N SER A 66 -14.82 -3.74 -3.61
CA SER A 66 -15.84 -4.79 -3.43
C SER A 66 -15.88 -5.82 -4.56
N ASP A 67 -15.39 -5.47 -5.76
CA ASP A 67 -15.30 -6.42 -6.88
C ASP A 67 -14.22 -7.46 -6.57
N ALA A 68 -14.64 -8.69 -6.33
CA ALA A 68 -13.75 -9.78 -5.91
C ALA A 68 -12.65 -10.08 -6.95
N LYS A 69 -12.96 -9.98 -8.24
CA LYS A 69 -12.00 -10.28 -9.31
C LYS A 69 -10.95 -9.17 -9.41
N GLU A 70 -11.34 -7.92 -9.25
CA GLU A 70 -10.38 -6.81 -9.16
C GLU A 70 -9.54 -6.89 -7.88
N ALA A 71 -10.17 -7.17 -6.74
CA ALA A 71 -9.50 -7.34 -5.46
C ALA A 71 -8.40 -8.41 -5.52
N GLU A 72 -8.71 -9.60 -6.06
CA GLU A 72 -7.74 -10.69 -6.27
C GLU A 72 -6.58 -10.27 -7.19
N ARG A 73 -6.87 -9.52 -8.27
CA ARG A 73 -5.82 -9.03 -9.18
C ARG A 73 -4.88 -8.04 -8.51
N PHE A 74 -5.41 -7.14 -7.68
CA PHE A 74 -4.59 -6.22 -6.90
C PHE A 74 -3.79 -6.97 -5.83
N LEU A 75 -4.38 -7.94 -5.14
CA LEU A 75 -3.66 -8.75 -4.15
C LEU A 75 -2.50 -9.52 -4.80
N ALA A 76 -2.72 -10.14 -5.96
CA ALA A 76 -1.67 -10.81 -6.72
C ALA A 76 -0.54 -9.83 -7.11
N SER A 77 -0.90 -8.64 -7.61
CA SER A 77 0.06 -7.60 -7.97
C SER A 77 0.87 -7.10 -6.77
N TYR A 78 0.20 -6.92 -5.62
CA TYR A 78 0.83 -6.55 -4.36
C TYR A 78 1.83 -7.60 -3.91
N ASN A 79 1.44 -8.88 -3.91
CA ASN A 79 2.30 -9.98 -3.50
C ASN A 79 3.55 -10.10 -4.38
N MET A 80 3.41 -9.94 -5.70
CA MET A 80 4.57 -9.91 -6.61
C MET A 80 5.52 -8.76 -6.25
N LEU A 81 4.99 -7.55 -6.09
CA LEU A 81 5.80 -6.38 -5.75
C LEU A 81 6.48 -6.52 -4.38
N LYS A 82 5.74 -6.97 -3.36
CA LYS A 82 6.28 -7.25 -2.03
C LYS A 82 7.45 -8.22 -2.08
N ASN A 83 7.31 -9.33 -2.80
CA ASN A 83 8.38 -10.32 -2.97
C ASN A 83 9.62 -9.70 -3.64
N HIS A 84 9.43 -8.87 -4.68
CA HIS A 84 10.55 -8.15 -5.31
C HIS A 84 11.26 -7.21 -4.33
N LEU A 85 10.51 -6.44 -3.54
CA LEU A 85 11.06 -5.50 -2.56
C LEU A 85 11.84 -6.24 -1.46
N THR A 86 11.31 -7.32 -0.91
CA THR A 86 11.99 -8.15 0.10
C THR A 86 13.33 -8.72 -0.37
N LEU A 87 13.43 -9.06 -1.67
CA LEU A 87 14.64 -9.66 -2.24
C LEU A 87 15.67 -8.61 -2.68
N ALA A 88 15.25 -7.37 -2.91
CA ALA A 88 16.13 -6.29 -3.35
C ALA A 88 16.99 -5.76 -2.19
N GLY A 89 18.30 -5.71 -2.39
CA GLY A 89 19.26 -5.21 -1.38
C GLY A 89 18.99 -3.77 -0.95
N ASP A 90 18.56 -2.92 -1.89
CA ASP A 90 18.24 -1.50 -1.64
C ASP A 90 17.04 -1.28 -0.70
N TYR A 91 16.29 -2.35 -0.40
CA TYR A 91 15.09 -2.32 0.44
C TYR A 91 15.26 -2.99 1.81
N LYS A 92 16.48 -3.38 2.19
CA LYS A 92 16.80 -4.02 3.47
C LYS A 92 17.29 -3.05 4.54
#